data_AF-A0A945PXS1-F1
#
_entry.id   AF-A0A945PXS1-F1
#
_cell.length_a   1.000
_cell.length_b   1.000
_cell.length_c   1.000
_cell.angle_alpha   90.00
_cell.angle_beta   90.00
_cell.angle_gamma   90.00
#
_symmetry.space_group_name_H-M   'P 1'
#
loop_
_entity.id
_entity.type
_entity.pdbx_description
1 polymer ?
#
loop_
_entity_poly.entity_id
_entity_poly.type
_entity_poly.pdbx_seq_one_letter_code
_entity_poly.pdbx_strand_id
1 'polypeptide(L)'
;WTQSDVDFETVGQDFTWKVFGNLEDDLPDETVLWDVVDNPDSSEVNPSGRVMRFTIQSGATVYAGMFTDDLGPFMFTNDNKIVTIAVRKGFTDDFDLKWENAGGTVAEDIKVTNTVTDEWEILTFDCSILLGQLVTRMVIIPDFPKGARRSNSGDVWFDSITFSSGEVTEPINRDFIVAGEPFSMRGVCYQPTPIGANPAFDPPFGDYYTNSYSSLYERDIPLIRAMGANTIRIYGWSDQNNHDGFLDACYNGGVDPIYVLINRYIDPNTNWSSNSAVSSISTQFAKIETRLGDHPAVIGMLLGNEANIKNGNEDNPAFWTALNTISAAVKAVNPDRLVSVAITDAIPKIAEFDDNLPNIDFWSIQSYRGLTLGNFFNQYAAASDKPMILSEFGIDNWNAADSVPYPGDFVADTVSDLWREIEANDSIIAGGCVFEFADEWWKGQGTVLQHDSGGFVQGGFPDGFSNEEWYGLFEVTPAQGGGLDTLTPRAAYTAIQTLWVGGPVGPLKITDIQPSSDALRITWRSQQGSLYNIEQSTDLNVWQVLQQNVLGEGATTSLDIDLSASVSDGIFLRVKNN
;
A
#
# COMPACT_ATOMS: atom_id res chain seq x y z
N TRP A 1 -10.46 -38.86 -2.91
CA TRP A 1 -10.30 -38.70 -4.37
C TRP A 1 -10.10 -37.22 -4.57
N THR A 2 -8.89 -36.79 -4.91
CA THR A 2 -8.61 -35.39 -5.26
C THR A 2 -9.29 -35.11 -6.60
N GLN A 3 -10.10 -34.07 -6.66
CA GLN A 3 -10.71 -33.63 -7.91
C GLN A 3 -9.60 -33.07 -8.80
N SER A 4 -9.61 -33.40 -10.09
CA SER A 4 -8.63 -32.84 -11.04
C SER A 4 -8.99 -31.41 -11.38
N ASP A 5 -7.97 -30.56 -11.43
CA ASP A 5 -8.06 -29.20 -11.96
C ASP A 5 -8.32 -29.22 -13.47
N VAL A 6 -8.92 -28.14 -14.00
CA VAL A 6 -9.25 -27.97 -15.43
C VAL A 6 -8.50 -26.76 -15.97
N ASP A 7 -7.62 -26.99 -16.93
CA ASP A 7 -6.70 -26.01 -17.51
C ASP A 7 -6.96 -25.76 -19.01
N PHE A 8 -7.86 -26.53 -19.63
CA PHE A 8 -8.14 -26.49 -21.07
C PHE A 8 -6.92 -26.76 -21.99
N GLU A 9 -5.81 -27.25 -21.44
CA GLU A 9 -4.68 -27.83 -22.21
C GLU A 9 -4.60 -29.34 -22.04
N THR A 10 -4.61 -29.79 -20.79
CA THR A 10 -4.43 -31.19 -20.40
C THR A 10 -5.72 -31.82 -19.89
N VAL A 11 -6.57 -31.04 -19.22
CA VAL A 11 -7.89 -31.44 -18.73
C VAL A 11 -8.92 -30.37 -19.14
N GLY A 12 -10.03 -30.79 -19.73
CA GLY A 12 -11.12 -29.91 -20.15
C GLY A 12 -11.10 -29.49 -21.61
N GLN A 13 -9.99 -29.70 -22.31
CA GLN A 13 -9.80 -29.38 -23.73
C GLN A 13 -10.73 -30.16 -24.66
N ASP A 14 -11.22 -31.32 -24.21
CA ASP A 14 -12.14 -32.21 -24.93
C ASP A 14 -13.52 -32.29 -24.29
N PHE A 15 -13.81 -31.47 -23.27
CA PHE A 15 -15.12 -31.42 -22.65
C PHE A 15 -16.16 -30.89 -23.63
N THR A 16 -17.33 -31.52 -23.57
CA THR A 16 -18.53 -31.07 -24.27
C THR A 16 -19.33 -30.15 -23.39
N TRP A 17 -19.67 -28.98 -23.91
CA TRP A 17 -20.48 -27.99 -23.22
C TRP A 17 -21.83 -27.78 -23.90
N LYS A 18 -22.88 -27.73 -23.09
CA LYS A 18 -24.24 -27.40 -23.52
C LYS A 18 -24.57 -25.98 -23.09
N VAL A 19 -24.92 -25.15 -24.06
CA VAL A 19 -25.32 -23.77 -23.84
C VAL A 19 -26.81 -23.71 -23.50
N PHE A 20 -27.19 -22.75 -22.66
CA PHE A 20 -28.58 -22.47 -22.32
C PHE A 20 -28.83 -20.97 -22.16
N GLY A 21 -30.03 -20.51 -22.53
CA GLY A 21 -30.50 -19.14 -22.29
C GLY A 21 -29.80 -18.07 -23.14
N ASN A 22 -28.96 -18.46 -24.09
CA ASN A 22 -28.12 -17.62 -24.93
C ASN A 22 -28.66 -17.50 -26.36
N LEU A 23 -29.97 -17.75 -26.54
CA LEU A 23 -30.64 -17.81 -27.85
C LEU A 23 -30.14 -18.94 -28.75
N GLU A 24 -29.51 -19.97 -28.17
CA GLU A 24 -28.89 -21.08 -28.88
C GLU A 24 -29.84 -21.81 -29.84
N ASP A 25 -31.14 -21.89 -29.51
CA ASP A 25 -32.16 -22.53 -30.34
C ASP A 25 -32.58 -21.69 -31.56
N ASP A 26 -32.31 -20.38 -31.54
CA ASP A 26 -32.70 -19.42 -32.60
C ASP A 26 -31.52 -19.06 -33.54
N LEU A 27 -30.31 -19.52 -33.23
CA LEU A 27 -29.10 -19.21 -34.00
C LEU A 27 -28.83 -20.28 -35.08
N PRO A 28 -28.12 -19.92 -36.16
CA PRO A 28 -27.64 -20.91 -37.12
C PRO A 28 -26.78 -21.99 -36.46
N ASP A 29 -26.92 -23.25 -36.90
CA ASP A 29 -26.20 -24.42 -36.36
C ASP A 29 -24.66 -24.24 -36.37
N GLU A 30 -24.14 -23.44 -37.29
CA GLU A 30 -22.71 -23.12 -37.41
C GLU A 30 -22.20 -22.08 -36.39
N THR A 31 -23.07 -21.51 -35.58
CA THR A 31 -22.70 -20.47 -34.61
C THR A 31 -21.91 -21.08 -33.45
N VAL A 32 -20.64 -20.71 -33.35
CA VAL A 32 -19.78 -21.10 -32.24
C VAL A 32 -20.07 -20.18 -31.05
N LEU A 33 -20.70 -20.72 -30.01
CA LEU A 33 -21.01 -20.01 -28.77
C LEU A 33 -19.99 -20.25 -27.67
N TRP A 34 -19.16 -21.28 -27.84
CA TRP A 34 -18.04 -21.58 -26.98
C TRP A 34 -16.97 -22.34 -27.76
N ASP A 35 -15.71 -22.16 -27.36
CA ASP A 35 -14.57 -22.90 -27.86
C ASP A 35 -13.36 -22.73 -26.94
N VAL A 36 -12.47 -23.72 -26.97
CA VAL A 36 -11.14 -23.57 -26.40
C VAL A 36 -10.28 -22.86 -27.43
N VAL A 37 -9.71 -21.70 -27.07
CA VAL A 37 -8.94 -20.82 -27.94
C VAL A 37 -7.56 -20.53 -27.35
N ASP A 38 -6.68 -19.92 -28.13
CA ASP A 38 -5.40 -19.42 -27.60
C ASP A 38 -5.68 -18.31 -26.58
N ASN A 39 -4.92 -18.29 -25.49
CA ASN A 39 -5.09 -17.29 -24.44
C ASN A 39 -4.90 -15.87 -25.03
N PRO A 40 -5.91 -14.98 -24.95
CA PRO A 40 -5.83 -13.64 -25.52
C PRO A 40 -4.83 -12.73 -24.78
N ASP A 41 -4.42 -13.10 -23.57
CA ASP A 41 -3.47 -12.34 -22.74
C ASP A 41 -2.74 -13.28 -21.76
N SER A 42 -1.52 -13.70 -22.11
CA SER A 42 -0.68 -14.56 -21.27
C SER A 42 0.08 -13.75 -20.21
N SER A 43 -0.67 -13.09 -19.33
CA SER A 43 -0.16 -12.31 -18.19
C SER A 43 0.39 -13.22 -17.06
N GLU A 44 0.99 -12.64 -16.02
CA GLU A 44 1.41 -13.41 -14.82
C GLU A 44 0.21 -14.06 -14.09
N VAL A 45 -0.99 -13.46 -14.18
CA VAL A 45 -2.20 -13.96 -13.49
C VAL A 45 -2.74 -15.23 -14.17
N ASN A 46 -2.69 -15.29 -15.51
CA ASN A 46 -3.01 -16.50 -16.26
C ASN A 46 -1.97 -16.75 -17.37
N PRO A 47 -0.90 -17.49 -17.08
CA PRO A 47 0.18 -17.77 -18.04
C PRO A 47 -0.15 -18.92 -19.00
N SER A 48 -1.38 -19.47 -18.95
CA SER A 48 -1.82 -20.60 -19.75
C SER A 48 -1.75 -20.32 -21.26
N GLY A 49 -1.63 -21.39 -22.05
CA GLY A 49 -1.60 -21.27 -23.51
C GLY A 49 -2.99 -21.28 -24.12
N ARG A 50 -3.97 -21.88 -23.45
CA ARG A 50 -5.32 -22.09 -23.96
C ARG A 50 -6.35 -21.77 -22.89
N VAL A 51 -7.50 -21.23 -23.31
CA VAL A 51 -8.56 -20.83 -22.40
C VAL A 51 -9.92 -21.20 -22.98
N MET A 52 -10.93 -21.35 -22.13
CA MET A 52 -12.32 -21.42 -22.58
C MET A 52 -12.82 -20.03 -22.91
N ARG A 53 -13.47 -19.88 -24.06
CA ARG A 53 -14.24 -18.69 -24.44
C ARG A 53 -15.72 -19.04 -24.48
N PHE A 54 -16.56 -18.16 -23.94
CA PHE A 54 -18.02 -18.18 -24.10
C PHE A 54 -18.50 -16.84 -24.65
N THR A 55 -19.28 -16.86 -25.73
CA THR A 55 -19.81 -15.63 -26.37
C THR A 55 -21.26 -15.40 -25.96
N ILE A 56 -21.50 -14.37 -25.16
CA ILE A 56 -22.83 -13.93 -24.74
C ILE A 56 -23.51 -13.17 -25.88
N GLN A 57 -24.69 -13.63 -26.30
CA GLN A 57 -25.47 -12.99 -27.36
C GLN A 57 -26.21 -11.75 -26.88
N SER A 58 -26.37 -10.78 -27.79
CA SER A 58 -27.23 -9.64 -27.54
C SER A 58 -28.68 -10.10 -27.38
N GLY A 59 -29.29 -9.80 -26.23
CA GLY A 59 -30.65 -10.23 -25.89
C GLY A 59 -30.74 -11.59 -25.18
N ALA A 60 -29.61 -12.22 -24.86
CA ALA A 60 -29.56 -13.41 -24.01
C ALA A 60 -30.21 -13.15 -22.63
N THR A 61 -30.73 -14.20 -22.00
CA THR A 61 -31.34 -14.12 -20.67
C THR A 61 -30.29 -13.80 -19.61
N VAL A 62 -30.68 -13.26 -18.46
CA VAL A 62 -29.75 -12.96 -17.35
C VAL A 62 -29.01 -14.18 -16.80
N TYR A 63 -29.50 -15.38 -17.09
CA TYR A 63 -28.93 -16.65 -16.68
C TYR A 63 -28.25 -17.40 -17.83
N ALA A 64 -27.96 -16.76 -18.96
CA ALA A 64 -27.35 -17.48 -20.08
C ALA A 64 -25.96 -17.98 -19.71
N GLY A 65 -25.70 -19.25 -19.94
CA GLY A 65 -24.47 -19.90 -19.54
C GLY A 65 -24.28 -21.24 -20.26
N MET A 66 -23.41 -22.06 -19.70
CA MET A 66 -23.06 -23.36 -20.23
C MET A 66 -22.81 -24.37 -19.12
N PHE A 67 -23.01 -25.66 -19.40
CA PHE A 67 -22.71 -26.73 -18.46
C PHE A 67 -22.02 -27.92 -19.11
N THR A 68 -21.28 -28.67 -18.30
CA THR A 68 -20.65 -29.93 -18.68
C THR A 68 -20.87 -31.00 -17.61
N ASP A 69 -20.99 -32.24 -18.07
CA ASP A 69 -21.06 -33.45 -17.23
C ASP A 69 -19.71 -34.22 -17.27
N ASP A 70 -18.73 -33.74 -18.04
CA ASP A 70 -17.49 -34.48 -18.36
C ASP A 70 -16.43 -34.42 -17.25
N LEU A 71 -16.60 -33.52 -16.26
CA LEU A 71 -15.78 -33.50 -15.05
C LEU A 71 -15.93 -34.79 -14.21
N GLY A 72 -17.05 -35.50 -14.41
CA GLY A 72 -17.39 -36.72 -13.69
C GLY A 72 -17.97 -36.48 -12.29
N PRO A 73 -18.58 -37.50 -11.68
CA PRO A 73 -19.19 -37.38 -10.37
C PRO A 73 -18.13 -37.32 -9.26
N PHE A 74 -18.25 -36.36 -8.35
CA PHE A 74 -17.41 -36.24 -7.16
C PHE A 74 -18.18 -35.69 -5.96
N MET A 75 -17.57 -35.76 -4.77
CA MET A 75 -18.11 -35.14 -3.56
C MET A 75 -17.19 -34.02 -3.11
N PHE A 76 -17.80 -32.91 -2.67
CA PHE A 76 -17.06 -31.88 -1.96
C PHE A 76 -16.68 -32.36 -0.55
N THR A 77 -15.41 -32.21 -0.20
CA THR A 77 -14.80 -32.47 1.10
C THR A 77 -14.02 -31.22 1.52
N ASN A 78 -13.45 -31.22 2.72
CA ASN A 78 -12.57 -30.14 3.13
C ASN A 78 -11.29 -30.01 2.28
N ASP A 79 -10.99 -31.01 1.44
CA ASP A 79 -9.77 -31.04 0.63
C ASP A 79 -9.95 -30.37 -0.75
N ASN A 80 -11.18 -30.08 -1.18
CA ASN A 80 -11.49 -29.59 -2.54
C ASN A 80 -12.63 -28.56 -2.59
N LYS A 81 -13.02 -28.00 -1.44
CA LYS A 81 -14.18 -27.08 -1.33
C LYS A 81 -13.88 -25.65 -1.74
N ILE A 82 -12.62 -25.28 -1.90
CA ILE A 82 -12.24 -23.97 -2.42
C ILE A 82 -11.98 -24.13 -3.91
N VAL A 83 -12.83 -23.53 -4.73
CA VAL A 83 -12.68 -23.56 -6.19
C VAL A 83 -12.20 -22.20 -6.64
N THR A 84 -11.13 -22.12 -7.42
CA THR A 84 -10.73 -20.87 -8.08
C THR A 84 -10.92 -20.96 -9.58
N ILE A 85 -11.19 -19.82 -10.23
CA ILE A 85 -11.32 -19.71 -11.68
C ILE A 85 -10.65 -18.40 -12.12
N ALA A 86 -9.70 -18.46 -13.04
CA ALA A 86 -9.21 -17.26 -13.73
C ALA A 86 -10.29 -16.78 -14.71
N VAL A 87 -10.70 -15.52 -14.63
CA VAL A 87 -11.77 -14.94 -15.44
C VAL A 87 -11.30 -13.64 -16.07
N ARG A 88 -11.68 -13.41 -17.34
CA ARG A 88 -11.47 -12.16 -18.05
C ARG A 88 -12.73 -11.76 -18.81
N LYS A 89 -13.27 -10.58 -18.53
CA LYS A 89 -14.47 -10.03 -19.17
C LYS A 89 -14.52 -8.51 -19.09
N GLY A 90 -15.25 -7.86 -20.00
CA GLY A 90 -15.34 -6.40 -20.09
C GLY A 90 -16.38 -5.75 -19.15
N PHE A 91 -16.81 -6.42 -18.08
CA PHE A 91 -17.86 -5.95 -17.16
C PHE A 91 -17.76 -6.66 -15.80
N THR A 92 -18.41 -6.10 -14.76
CA THR A 92 -18.28 -6.53 -13.35
C THR A 92 -19.57 -7.11 -12.75
N ASP A 93 -20.47 -7.66 -13.56
CA ASP A 93 -21.61 -8.43 -13.04
C ASP A 93 -21.13 -9.76 -12.44
N ASP A 94 -21.95 -10.44 -11.63
CA ASP A 94 -21.51 -11.65 -10.92
C ASP A 94 -21.13 -12.77 -11.91
N PHE A 95 -20.08 -13.53 -11.59
CA PHE A 95 -19.81 -14.82 -12.21
C PHE A 95 -20.42 -15.90 -11.31
N ASP A 96 -21.33 -16.71 -11.86
CA ASP A 96 -22.01 -17.76 -11.10
C ASP A 96 -21.41 -19.14 -11.43
N LEU A 97 -20.83 -19.77 -10.42
CA LEU A 97 -20.43 -21.16 -10.46
C LEU A 97 -21.50 -21.99 -9.75
N LYS A 98 -22.20 -22.81 -10.51
CA LYS A 98 -23.29 -23.63 -10.00
C LYS A 98 -22.97 -25.12 -10.10
N TRP A 99 -23.34 -25.85 -9.06
CA TRP A 99 -23.17 -27.30 -8.99
C TRP A 99 -24.52 -28.01 -8.91
N GLU A 100 -24.69 -29.02 -9.77
CA GLU A 100 -25.93 -29.81 -9.82
C GLU A 100 -25.65 -31.31 -9.68
N ASN A 101 -26.70 -32.06 -9.32
CA ASN A 101 -26.69 -33.52 -9.40
C ASN A 101 -27.81 -34.08 -10.29
N ALA A 102 -27.64 -35.30 -10.78
CA ALA A 102 -28.60 -35.96 -11.66
C ALA A 102 -30.02 -36.13 -11.05
N GLY A 103 -30.16 -36.08 -9.73
CA GLY A 103 -31.43 -36.19 -9.02
C GLY A 103 -32.18 -34.87 -8.84
N GLY A 104 -31.57 -33.73 -9.18
CA GLY A 104 -32.11 -32.39 -8.93
C GLY A 104 -32.24 -32.03 -7.45
N THR A 105 -31.58 -32.77 -6.56
CA THR A 105 -31.58 -32.50 -5.11
C THR A 105 -30.47 -31.56 -4.69
N VAL A 106 -29.48 -31.36 -5.57
CA VAL A 106 -28.39 -30.39 -5.42
C VAL A 106 -28.46 -29.47 -6.64
N ALA A 107 -28.55 -28.18 -6.40
CA ALA A 107 -28.57 -27.11 -7.39
C ALA A 107 -28.15 -25.80 -6.70
N GLU A 108 -26.89 -25.73 -6.28
CA GLU A 108 -26.37 -24.60 -5.50
C GLU A 108 -25.62 -23.63 -6.40
N ASP A 109 -26.02 -22.36 -6.36
CA ASP A 109 -25.38 -21.25 -7.04
C ASP A 109 -24.38 -20.55 -6.10
N ILE A 110 -23.15 -20.31 -6.56
CA ILE A 110 -22.13 -19.56 -5.81
C ILE A 110 -21.65 -18.43 -6.72
N LYS A 111 -22.00 -17.20 -6.34
CA LYS A 111 -21.79 -16.00 -7.14
C LYS A 111 -20.63 -15.17 -6.58
N VAL A 112 -19.70 -14.79 -7.44
CA VAL A 112 -18.56 -13.94 -7.09
C VAL A 112 -18.46 -12.81 -8.11
N THR A 113 -18.33 -11.58 -7.63
CA THR A 113 -18.16 -10.39 -8.48
C THR A 113 -16.67 -10.19 -8.78
N ASN A 114 -16.29 -10.05 -10.06
CA ASN A 114 -14.95 -9.60 -10.45
C ASN A 114 -14.79 -8.09 -10.22
N THR A 115 -13.58 -7.67 -9.89
CA THR A 115 -13.23 -6.29 -9.54
C THR A 115 -12.58 -5.52 -10.70
N VAL A 116 -12.00 -6.23 -11.68
CA VAL A 116 -11.35 -5.63 -12.87
C VAL A 116 -12.10 -5.97 -14.17
N THR A 117 -11.86 -5.19 -15.22
CA THR A 117 -12.42 -5.41 -16.57
C THR A 117 -11.32 -5.54 -17.61
N ASP A 118 -11.52 -6.42 -18.60
CA ASP A 118 -10.59 -6.69 -19.71
C ASP A 118 -9.17 -7.16 -19.29
N GLU A 119 -9.01 -7.51 -18.02
CA GLU A 119 -7.84 -8.09 -17.37
C GLU A 119 -8.20 -9.44 -16.74
N TRP A 120 -7.19 -10.28 -16.50
CA TRP A 120 -7.37 -11.55 -15.78
C TRP A 120 -7.48 -11.32 -14.28
N GLU A 121 -8.45 -11.99 -13.65
CA GLU A 121 -8.64 -12.02 -12.20
C GLU A 121 -8.94 -13.45 -11.76
N ILE A 122 -8.35 -13.88 -10.64
CA ILE A 122 -8.68 -15.18 -10.03
C ILE A 122 -9.86 -14.97 -9.08
N LEU A 123 -11.03 -15.50 -9.46
CA LEU A 123 -12.21 -15.54 -8.60
C LEU A 123 -12.17 -16.80 -7.73
N THR A 124 -12.59 -16.68 -6.46
CA THR A 124 -12.57 -17.77 -5.48
C THR A 124 -13.97 -18.07 -4.95
N PHE A 125 -14.40 -19.33 -5.01
CA PHE A 125 -15.74 -19.80 -4.68
C PHE A 125 -15.71 -20.77 -3.48
N ASP A 126 -16.44 -20.45 -2.40
CA ASP A 126 -16.56 -21.33 -1.23
C ASP A 126 -17.67 -22.36 -1.43
N CYS A 127 -17.29 -23.59 -1.77
CA CYS A 127 -18.22 -24.71 -1.92
C CYS A 127 -18.52 -25.42 -0.59
N SER A 128 -18.24 -24.82 0.57
CA SER A 128 -18.54 -25.41 1.90
C SER A 128 -20.01 -25.81 2.06
N ILE A 129 -20.95 -25.11 1.41
CA ILE A 129 -22.38 -25.46 1.42
C ILE A 129 -22.66 -26.84 0.78
N LEU A 130 -21.76 -27.33 -0.07
CA LEU A 130 -21.86 -28.59 -0.79
C LEU A 130 -21.14 -29.74 -0.09
N LEU A 131 -20.58 -29.54 1.11
CA LEU A 131 -19.82 -30.59 1.83
C LEU A 131 -20.64 -31.88 2.01
N GLY A 132 -20.06 -32.99 1.56
CA GLY A 132 -20.68 -34.31 1.59
C GLY A 132 -21.77 -34.55 0.54
N GLN A 133 -22.04 -33.58 -0.34
CA GLN A 133 -22.98 -33.73 -1.45
C GLN A 133 -22.28 -34.32 -2.67
N LEU A 134 -22.95 -35.27 -3.34
CA LEU A 134 -22.51 -35.78 -4.64
C LEU A 134 -22.99 -34.83 -5.73
N VAL A 135 -22.05 -34.27 -6.49
CA VAL A 135 -22.31 -33.42 -7.67
C VAL A 135 -21.93 -34.18 -8.93
N THR A 136 -22.62 -33.91 -10.03
CA THR A 136 -22.40 -34.57 -11.33
C THR A 136 -22.29 -33.61 -12.49
N ARG A 137 -22.50 -32.31 -12.26
CA ARG A 137 -22.52 -31.29 -13.29
C ARG A 137 -21.93 -29.98 -12.77
N MET A 138 -21.08 -29.38 -13.59
CA MET A 138 -20.60 -28.02 -13.42
C MET A 138 -21.35 -27.10 -14.38
N VAL A 139 -21.91 -26.02 -13.86
CA VAL A 139 -22.65 -25.00 -14.60
C VAL A 139 -21.93 -23.66 -14.41
N ILE A 140 -21.68 -22.95 -15.50
CA ILE A 140 -21.04 -21.64 -15.51
C ILE A 140 -22.00 -20.64 -16.13
N ILE A 141 -22.36 -19.59 -15.39
CA ILE A 141 -23.05 -18.40 -15.90
C ILE A 141 -22.08 -17.23 -15.75
N PRO A 142 -21.33 -16.87 -16.80
CA PRO A 142 -20.19 -15.97 -16.69
C PRO A 142 -20.57 -14.49 -16.48
N ASP A 143 -21.85 -14.17 -16.63
CA ASP A 143 -22.45 -12.84 -16.50
C ASP A 143 -23.86 -12.95 -15.89
N PHE A 144 -23.98 -12.80 -14.58
CA PHE A 144 -25.24 -12.89 -13.84
C PHE A 144 -25.58 -11.51 -13.24
N PRO A 145 -26.27 -10.63 -13.99
CA PRO A 145 -26.62 -9.30 -13.49
C PRO A 145 -27.66 -9.37 -12.36
N LYS A 146 -27.54 -8.49 -11.37
CA LYS A 146 -28.47 -8.37 -10.24
C LYS A 146 -29.85 -7.83 -10.65
N GLY A 147 -29.96 -7.22 -11.83
CA GLY A 147 -31.20 -6.68 -12.39
C GLY A 147 -32.00 -7.69 -13.22
N ALA A 148 -33.27 -7.36 -13.52
CA ALA A 148 -34.15 -8.23 -14.31
C ALA A 148 -33.82 -8.27 -15.83
N ARG A 149 -32.77 -7.57 -16.27
CA ARG A 149 -32.37 -7.45 -17.69
C ARG A 149 -30.86 -7.48 -17.81
N ARG A 150 -30.35 -8.17 -18.83
CA ARG A 150 -28.95 -8.14 -19.22
C ARG A 150 -28.72 -7.00 -20.22
N SER A 151 -27.65 -6.25 -20.02
CA SER A 151 -27.14 -5.23 -20.97
C SER A 151 -25.86 -5.66 -21.68
N ASN A 152 -25.13 -6.61 -21.11
CA ASN A 152 -23.82 -7.03 -21.60
C ASN A 152 -23.95 -8.09 -22.70
N SER A 153 -23.02 -8.09 -23.64
CA SER A 153 -22.86 -9.09 -24.68
C SER A 153 -21.40 -9.09 -25.16
N GLY A 154 -20.93 -10.21 -25.71
CA GLY A 154 -19.55 -10.37 -26.15
C GLY A 154 -18.87 -11.55 -25.46
N ASP A 155 -17.56 -11.64 -25.68
CA ASP A 155 -16.75 -12.76 -25.21
C ASP A 155 -16.40 -12.61 -23.73
N VAL A 156 -16.52 -13.73 -23.01
CA VAL A 156 -15.96 -13.94 -21.68
C VAL A 156 -14.99 -15.10 -21.76
N TRP A 157 -13.82 -14.95 -21.16
CA TRP A 157 -12.82 -16.00 -21.08
C TRP A 157 -12.70 -16.49 -19.64
N PHE A 158 -12.52 -17.78 -19.47
CA PHE A 158 -12.20 -18.38 -18.19
C PHE A 158 -11.30 -19.59 -18.32
N ASP A 159 -10.56 -19.87 -17.26
CA ASP A 159 -9.50 -20.87 -17.26
C ASP A 159 -9.09 -21.26 -15.83
N SER A 160 -8.18 -22.24 -15.70
CA SER A 160 -7.50 -22.62 -14.47
C SER A 160 -8.49 -22.87 -13.32
N ILE A 161 -9.46 -23.76 -13.56
CA ILE A 161 -10.43 -24.17 -12.55
C ILE A 161 -9.71 -25.12 -11.58
N THR A 162 -9.32 -24.63 -10.40
CA THR A 162 -8.59 -25.44 -9.42
C THR A 162 -9.43 -25.80 -8.21
N PHE A 163 -9.09 -26.92 -7.56
CA PHE A 163 -9.77 -27.41 -6.36
C PHE A 163 -8.78 -27.57 -5.21
N SER A 164 -9.00 -26.85 -4.12
CA SER A 164 -8.10 -26.85 -2.96
C SER A 164 -8.81 -26.92 -1.62
N SER A 165 -8.00 -27.11 -0.57
CA SER A 165 -8.43 -27.01 0.83
C SER A 165 -8.30 -25.58 1.33
N GLY A 166 -9.09 -25.20 2.35
CA GLY A 166 -8.99 -23.88 2.98
C GLY A 166 -10.34 -23.30 3.39
N GLU A 167 -10.34 -22.01 3.73
CA GLU A 167 -11.52 -21.15 3.83
C GLU A 167 -11.40 -20.06 2.76
N VAL A 168 -12.52 -19.59 2.20
CA VAL A 168 -12.49 -18.39 1.36
C VAL A 168 -12.25 -17.21 2.28
N THR A 169 -11.05 -16.66 2.21
CA THR A 169 -10.81 -15.32 2.72
C THR A 169 -11.21 -14.38 1.59
N GLU A 170 -12.36 -13.72 1.73
CA GLU A 170 -12.64 -12.54 0.93
C GLU A 170 -11.44 -11.60 1.02
N PRO A 171 -11.06 -10.87 -0.05
CA PRO A 171 -10.03 -9.87 0.06
C PRO A 171 -10.40 -8.93 1.20
N ILE A 172 -9.58 -8.95 2.24
CA ILE A 172 -9.81 -8.16 3.44
C ILE A 172 -9.73 -6.70 3.03
N ASN A 173 -10.85 -5.99 3.15
CA ASN A 173 -10.86 -4.55 2.94
C ASN A 173 -10.07 -3.88 4.07
N ARG A 174 -8.90 -3.32 3.71
CA ARG A 174 -8.00 -2.56 4.59
C ARG A 174 -8.04 -1.06 4.30
N ASP A 175 -9.12 -0.55 3.71
CA ASP A 175 -9.28 0.86 3.41
C ASP A 175 -9.21 1.70 4.69
N PHE A 176 -8.34 2.70 4.68
CA PHE A 176 -8.34 3.73 5.71
C PHE A 176 -9.37 4.80 5.34
N ILE A 177 -10.46 4.85 6.08
CA ILE A 177 -11.61 5.70 5.74
C ILE A 177 -11.51 7.06 6.44
N VAL A 178 -11.46 8.15 5.67
CA VAL A 178 -11.55 9.52 6.18
C VAL A 178 -12.78 10.18 5.56
N ALA A 179 -13.66 10.72 6.40
CA ALA A 179 -14.90 11.37 5.98
C ALA A 179 -15.80 10.50 5.06
N GLY A 180 -15.75 9.17 5.24
CA GLY A 180 -16.58 8.21 4.51
C GLY A 180 -15.96 7.66 3.23
N GLU A 181 -14.78 8.12 2.83
CA GLU A 181 -14.09 7.69 1.61
C GLU A 181 -12.72 7.06 1.91
N PRO A 182 -12.24 6.10 1.08
CA PRO A 182 -10.88 5.63 1.13
C PRO A 182 -9.87 6.78 1.01
N PHE A 183 -8.87 6.79 1.88
CA PHE A 183 -7.91 7.87 2.01
C PHE A 183 -6.49 7.35 1.86
N SER A 184 -5.80 7.83 0.80
CA SER A 184 -4.38 7.58 0.60
C SER A 184 -3.53 8.66 1.25
N MET A 185 -2.69 8.26 2.20
CA MET A 185 -1.88 9.11 3.05
C MET A 185 -0.51 9.41 2.44
N ARG A 186 -0.30 10.66 2.04
CA ARG A 186 1.00 11.23 1.67
C ARG A 186 1.46 12.11 2.82
N GLY A 187 2.17 11.49 3.76
CA GLY A 187 2.45 12.06 5.06
C GLY A 187 3.91 12.52 5.24
N VAL A 188 4.12 13.45 6.17
CA VAL A 188 5.45 13.76 6.71
C VAL A 188 5.39 13.89 8.22
N CYS A 189 6.42 13.38 8.90
CA CYS A 189 6.58 13.57 10.34
C CYS A 189 7.00 15.02 10.61
N TYR A 190 6.28 15.70 11.48
CA TYR A 190 6.41 17.14 11.67
C TYR A 190 6.55 17.48 13.16
N GLN A 191 7.71 18.02 13.51
CA GLN A 191 7.99 18.56 14.83
C GLN A 191 8.92 19.78 14.64
N PRO A 192 8.38 21.02 14.64
CA PRO A 192 9.15 22.21 14.23
C PRO A 192 10.02 22.73 15.38
N THR A 193 10.91 21.89 15.92
CA THR A 193 11.76 22.24 17.05
C THR A 193 12.85 23.23 16.62
N PRO A 194 12.90 24.44 17.20
CA PRO A 194 13.96 25.40 16.88
C PRO A 194 15.33 24.93 17.37
N ILE A 195 16.40 25.35 16.70
CA ILE A 195 17.77 25.11 17.17
C ILE A 195 17.94 25.74 18.57
N GLY A 196 18.54 24.99 19.48
CA GLY A 196 18.74 25.39 20.88
C GLY A 196 17.62 24.97 21.83
N ALA A 197 16.51 24.40 21.33
CA ALA A 197 15.43 23.88 22.17
C ALA A 197 15.54 22.35 22.38
N ASN A 198 15.06 21.86 23.52
CA ASN A 198 14.94 20.43 23.78
C ASN A 198 13.51 20.05 24.23
N PRO A 199 12.68 19.47 23.35
CA PRO A 199 11.31 19.06 23.66
C PRO A 199 11.18 18.06 24.81
N ALA A 200 12.23 17.30 25.14
CA ALA A 200 12.19 16.33 26.24
C ALA A 200 12.30 16.99 27.63
N PHE A 201 12.90 18.18 27.71
CA PHE A 201 13.26 18.80 29.00
C PHE A 201 12.74 20.22 29.19
N ASP A 202 12.51 20.96 28.12
CA ASP A 202 12.19 22.39 28.19
C ASP A 202 10.79 22.71 27.64
N PRO A 203 10.05 23.65 28.27
CA PRO A 203 8.82 24.18 27.70
C PRO A 203 9.06 24.72 26.27
N PRO A 204 8.15 24.46 25.32
CA PRO A 204 6.78 23.97 25.51
C PRO A 204 6.65 22.43 25.50
N PHE A 205 7.73 21.68 25.72
CA PHE A 205 7.76 20.21 25.67
C PHE A 205 7.28 19.66 24.32
N GLY A 206 7.73 20.31 23.24
CA GLY A 206 7.37 19.98 21.86
C GLY A 206 6.03 20.54 21.39
N ASP A 207 5.22 21.18 22.24
CA ASP A 207 3.92 21.75 21.84
C ASP A 207 4.06 23.12 21.14
N TYR A 208 4.66 23.09 19.95
CA TYR A 208 4.86 24.25 19.08
C TYR A 208 3.64 24.57 18.19
N TYR A 209 2.49 23.96 18.46
CA TYR A 209 1.28 24.05 17.63
C TYR A 209 0.28 25.09 18.15
N THR A 210 0.71 25.97 19.07
CA THR A 210 -0.12 27.04 19.62
C THR A 210 0.13 28.36 18.89
N ASN A 211 -0.79 29.32 19.01
CA ASN A 211 -0.64 30.65 18.38
C ASN A 211 0.62 31.41 18.81
N SER A 212 1.19 31.10 19.98
CA SER A 212 2.46 31.70 20.44
C SER A 212 3.66 31.29 19.57
N TYR A 213 3.53 30.20 18.83
CA TYR A 213 4.57 29.63 17.96
C TYR A 213 4.14 29.65 16.48
N SER A 214 3.10 30.42 16.12
CA SER A 214 2.49 30.36 14.79
C SER A 214 3.45 30.65 13.65
N SER A 215 4.45 31.50 13.88
CA SER A 215 5.50 31.79 12.91
C SER A 215 6.25 30.55 12.41
N LEU A 216 6.35 29.48 13.22
CA LEU A 216 6.96 28.22 12.80
C LEU A 216 6.09 27.51 11.77
N TYR A 217 4.84 27.20 12.11
CA TYR A 217 3.97 26.45 11.20
C TYR A 217 3.45 27.30 10.03
N GLU A 218 3.35 28.62 10.16
CA GLU A 218 3.02 29.51 9.03
C GLU A 218 4.13 29.53 7.97
N ARG A 219 5.40 29.33 8.37
CA ARG A 219 6.53 29.13 7.45
C ARG A 219 6.46 27.74 6.79
N ASP A 220 6.11 26.71 7.55
CA ASP A 220 6.30 25.31 7.16
C ASP A 220 5.13 24.72 6.37
N ILE A 221 3.88 25.03 6.75
CA ILE A 221 2.66 24.51 6.11
C ILE A 221 2.64 24.75 4.59
N PRO A 222 3.01 25.94 4.06
CA PRO A 222 3.11 26.14 2.61
C PRO A 222 4.12 25.21 1.93
N LEU A 223 5.24 24.90 2.58
CA LEU A 223 6.27 24.00 2.06
C LEU A 223 5.81 22.54 2.07
N ILE A 224 5.09 22.14 3.13
CA ILE A 224 4.47 20.81 3.24
C ILE A 224 3.42 20.63 2.15
N ARG A 225 2.55 21.63 1.94
CA ARG A 225 1.54 21.59 0.87
C ARG A 225 2.20 21.56 -0.51
N ALA A 226 3.25 22.35 -0.72
CA ALA A 226 4.01 22.36 -1.98
C ALA A 226 4.69 21.01 -2.28
N MET A 227 5.04 20.23 -1.25
CA MET A 227 5.55 18.86 -1.40
C MET A 227 4.47 17.89 -1.92
N GLY A 228 3.19 18.26 -1.87
CA GLY A 228 2.07 17.36 -2.15
C GLY A 228 1.64 16.50 -0.96
N ALA A 229 2.17 16.77 0.24
CA ALA A 229 1.71 16.11 1.45
C ALA A 229 0.26 16.51 1.75
N ASN A 230 -0.56 15.52 2.07
CA ASN A 230 -1.92 15.72 2.56
C ASN A 230 -2.07 15.39 4.04
N THR A 231 -1.01 14.91 4.70
CA THR A 231 -1.04 14.50 6.11
C THR A 231 0.24 14.93 6.84
N ILE A 232 0.12 15.30 8.10
CA ILE A 232 1.24 15.42 9.03
C ILE A 232 1.00 14.56 10.27
N ARG A 233 2.07 13.93 10.74
CA ARG A 233 2.11 13.31 12.07
C ARG A 233 2.91 14.20 13.00
N ILE A 234 2.31 14.63 14.10
CA ILE A 234 2.96 15.49 15.11
C ILE A 234 3.36 14.69 16.35
N TYR A 235 4.18 15.24 17.27
CA TYR A 235 4.69 14.51 18.46
C TYR A 235 4.38 15.18 19.81
N GLY A 236 4.46 16.52 19.88
CA GLY A 236 4.23 17.27 21.11
C GLY A 236 2.83 17.90 21.18
N TRP A 237 1.90 17.32 21.95
CA TRP A 237 0.55 17.89 22.09
C TRP A 237 0.17 18.10 23.56
N SER A 238 -0.13 19.35 23.94
CA SER A 238 -0.59 19.64 25.30
C SER A 238 -2.09 19.41 25.43
N ASP A 239 -2.50 18.80 26.54
CA ASP A 239 -3.91 18.70 26.88
C ASP A 239 -4.45 19.96 27.60
N GLN A 240 -3.75 21.09 27.53
CA GLN A 240 -4.14 22.34 28.21
C GLN A 240 -4.20 23.56 27.29
N ASN A 241 -3.60 23.47 26.10
CA ASN A 241 -3.46 24.60 25.20
C ASN A 241 -4.57 24.61 24.13
N ASN A 242 -4.73 25.76 23.49
CA ASN A 242 -5.57 25.91 22.29
C ASN A 242 -4.68 25.80 21.05
N HIS A 243 -5.14 25.01 20.08
CA HIS A 243 -4.45 24.66 18.84
C HIS A 243 -5.26 24.98 17.58
N ASP A 244 -6.38 25.71 17.73
CA ASP A 244 -7.32 25.96 16.64
C ASP A 244 -6.61 26.66 15.46
N GLY A 245 -5.74 27.63 15.73
CA GLY A 245 -5.01 28.35 14.69
C GLY A 245 -4.08 27.44 13.85
N PHE A 246 -3.47 26.43 14.46
CA PHE A 246 -2.66 25.45 13.75
C PHE A 246 -3.53 24.50 12.92
N LEU A 247 -4.60 23.97 13.51
CA LEU A 247 -5.52 23.05 12.83
C LEU A 247 -6.26 23.74 11.68
N ASP A 248 -6.66 25.00 11.85
CA ASP A 248 -7.26 25.84 10.81
C ASP A 248 -6.28 26.09 9.66
N ALA A 249 -5.01 26.36 9.95
CA ALA A 249 -3.97 26.56 8.94
C ALA A 249 -3.69 25.27 8.14
N CYS A 250 -3.76 24.11 8.79
CA CYS A 250 -3.64 22.80 8.15
C CYS A 250 -4.87 22.52 7.27
N TYR A 251 -6.08 22.67 7.81
CA TYR A 251 -7.33 22.42 7.07
C TYR A 251 -7.54 23.37 5.90
N ASN A 252 -7.11 24.63 6.05
CA ASN A 252 -7.19 25.68 5.04
C ASN A 252 -8.61 25.84 4.45
N GLY A 253 -9.63 25.78 5.31
CA GLY A 253 -11.03 25.86 4.90
C GLY A 253 -11.48 24.78 3.91
N GLY A 254 -10.77 23.64 3.86
CA GLY A 254 -11.02 22.54 2.93
C GLY A 254 -10.35 22.67 1.57
N VAL A 255 -9.55 23.72 1.33
CA VAL A 255 -8.78 23.88 0.10
C VAL A 255 -7.39 23.27 0.32
N ASP A 256 -7.08 22.18 -0.37
CA ASP A 256 -5.84 21.42 -0.20
C ASP A 256 -5.49 21.18 1.28
N PRO A 257 -6.38 20.49 2.03
CA PRO A 257 -6.20 20.27 3.44
C PRO A 257 -4.98 19.39 3.71
N ILE A 258 -4.25 19.76 4.76
CA ILE A 258 -3.31 18.87 5.43
C ILE A 258 -4.04 18.33 6.65
N TYR A 259 -4.24 17.02 6.66
CA TYR A 259 -4.82 16.31 7.79
C TYR A 259 -3.76 16.03 8.86
N VAL A 260 -4.19 15.93 10.11
CA VAL A 260 -3.31 15.84 11.28
C VAL A 260 -3.58 14.55 12.03
N LEU A 261 -2.54 13.74 12.18
CA LEU A 261 -2.47 12.66 13.15
C LEU A 261 -1.91 13.22 14.45
N ILE A 262 -2.78 13.34 15.45
CA ILE A 262 -2.39 13.84 16.78
C ILE A 262 -1.66 12.73 17.51
N ASN A 263 -0.38 12.90 17.79
CA ASN A 263 0.34 12.00 18.69
C ASN A 263 0.59 12.70 20.02
N ARG A 264 0.44 11.94 21.11
CA ARG A 264 0.81 12.37 22.46
C ARG A 264 1.75 11.36 23.08
N TYR A 265 2.90 11.83 23.55
CA TYR A 265 3.82 11.02 24.35
C TYR A 265 3.11 10.36 25.55
N ILE A 266 3.46 9.09 25.80
CA ILE A 266 3.10 8.37 27.03
C ILE A 266 4.41 7.90 27.65
N ASP A 267 4.53 8.02 28.98
CA ASP A 267 5.71 7.50 29.69
C ASP A 267 5.79 5.97 29.53
N PRO A 268 6.81 5.44 28.85
CA PRO A 268 6.96 4.00 28.65
C PRO A 268 7.26 3.24 29.95
N ASN A 269 7.61 3.93 31.04
CA ASN A 269 7.81 3.34 32.38
C ASN A 269 6.50 3.23 33.18
N THR A 270 5.36 3.58 32.59
CA THR A 270 4.04 3.43 33.22
C THR A 270 3.86 2.01 33.75
N ASN A 271 3.36 1.88 34.97
CA ASN A 271 2.91 0.58 35.48
C ASN A 271 1.58 0.21 34.82
N TRP A 272 1.64 -0.52 33.70
CA TRP A 272 0.49 -0.88 32.88
C TRP A 272 -0.54 -1.77 33.58
N SER A 273 -0.15 -2.47 34.64
CA SER A 273 -1.07 -3.25 35.48
C SER A 273 -1.81 -2.41 36.53
N SER A 274 -1.49 -1.13 36.66
CA SER A 274 -2.12 -0.21 37.61
C SER A 274 -3.33 0.48 36.98
N ASN A 275 -4.54 0.09 37.42
CA ASN A 275 -5.78 0.72 36.99
C ASN A 275 -5.76 2.25 37.16
N SER A 276 -5.16 2.76 38.24
CA SER A 276 -5.07 4.20 38.49
C SER A 276 -4.16 4.90 37.49
N ALA A 277 -3.05 4.27 37.08
CA ALA A 277 -2.14 4.84 36.09
C ALA A 277 -2.80 4.88 34.71
N VAL A 278 -3.38 3.75 34.28
CA VAL A 278 -4.11 3.65 33.00
C VAL A 278 -5.28 4.63 32.98
N SER A 279 -6.08 4.72 34.04
CA SER A 279 -7.22 5.66 34.12
C SER A 279 -6.78 7.13 34.04
N SER A 280 -5.62 7.47 34.59
CA SER A 280 -5.05 8.81 34.49
C SER A 280 -4.72 9.16 33.03
N ILE A 281 -4.11 8.22 32.30
CA ILE A 281 -3.78 8.38 30.88
C ILE A 281 -5.06 8.43 30.04
N SER A 282 -6.01 7.52 30.26
CA SER A 282 -7.33 7.54 29.62
C SER A 282 -8.03 8.89 29.77
N THR A 283 -7.97 9.48 30.97
CA THR A 283 -8.56 10.80 31.25
C THR A 283 -7.87 11.92 30.45
N GLN A 284 -6.55 11.85 30.25
CA GLN A 284 -5.81 12.84 29.47
C GLN A 284 -6.17 12.77 27.98
N PHE A 285 -6.20 11.56 27.41
CA PHE A 285 -6.59 11.37 26.00
C PHE A 285 -8.05 11.76 25.75
N ALA A 286 -8.97 11.43 26.66
CA ALA A 286 -10.36 11.89 26.57
C ALA A 286 -10.49 13.42 26.61
N LYS A 287 -9.65 14.12 27.40
CA LYS A 287 -9.60 15.60 27.40
C LYS A 287 -9.06 16.15 26.09
N ILE A 288 -8.03 15.51 25.51
CA ILE A 288 -7.53 15.87 24.17
C ILE A 288 -8.67 15.79 23.17
N GLU A 289 -9.36 14.65 23.10
CA GLU A 289 -10.47 14.47 22.17
C GLU A 289 -11.60 15.49 22.39
N THR A 290 -11.97 15.75 23.65
CA THR A 290 -13.00 16.76 23.98
C THR A 290 -12.66 18.15 23.43
N ARG A 291 -11.37 18.52 23.36
CA ARG A 291 -10.94 19.80 22.80
C ARG A 291 -10.81 19.78 21.28
N LEU A 292 -10.33 18.68 20.71
CA LEU A 292 -10.26 18.52 19.25
C LEU A 292 -11.66 18.63 18.65
N GLY A 293 -12.68 18.09 19.33
CA GLY A 293 -14.05 18.06 18.86
C GLY A 293 -14.13 17.52 17.43
N ASP A 294 -14.98 18.13 16.61
CA ASP A 294 -15.18 17.75 15.22
C ASP A 294 -14.27 18.53 14.26
N HIS A 295 -13.10 19.00 14.72
CA HIS A 295 -12.20 19.77 13.85
C HIS A 295 -11.78 18.94 12.63
N PRO A 296 -12.07 19.39 11.39
CA PRO A 296 -11.99 18.54 10.20
C PRO A 296 -10.57 18.23 9.71
N ALA A 297 -9.55 18.98 10.15
CA ALA A 297 -8.15 18.59 9.93
C ALA A 297 -7.76 17.30 10.68
N VAL A 298 -8.43 16.95 11.78
CA VAL A 298 -7.97 15.85 12.64
C VAL A 298 -8.53 14.53 12.12
N ILE A 299 -7.66 13.62 11.68
CA ILE A 299 -8.07 12.31 11.14
C ILE A 299 -7.85 11.16 12.12
N GLY A 300 -6.96 11.31 13.09
CA GLY A 300 -6.74 10.26 14.07
C GLY A 300 -5.87 10.68 15.24
N MET A 301 -5.85 9.81 16.25
CA MET A 301 -5.04 9.97 17.46
C MET A 301 -4.14 8.76 17.67
N LEU A 302 -2.84 9.03 17.84
CA LEU A 302 -1.80 8.05 18.09
C LEU A 302 -1.41 8.06 19.57
N LEU A 303 -1.51 6.90 20.21
CA LEU A 303 -1.17 6.70 21.61
C LEU A 303 0.33 6.45 21.76
N GLY A 304 1.07 7.40 22.33
CA GLY A 304 2.50 7.25 22.60
C GLY A 304 3.38 7.14 21.34
N ASN A 305 4.68 7.00 21.55
CA ASN A 305 5.67 6.80 20.49
C ASN A 305 6.65 5.71 20.95
N GLU A 306 6.70 4.59 20.21
CA GLU A 306 7.60 3.46 20.45
C GLU A 306 7.61 2.95 21.91
N ALA A 307 6.47 3.07 22.60
CA ALA A 307 6.39 2.65 23.99
C ALA A 307 6.56 1.12 24.14
N ASN A 308 6.33 0.36 23.07
CA ASN A 308 6.44 -1.10 23.04
C ASN A 308 7.87 -1.59 23.30
N ILE A 309 8.89 -1.00 22.67
CA ILE A 309 10.29 -1.49 22.80
C ILE A 309 10.97 -1.11 24.12
N LYS A 310 10.29 -0.32 24.97
CA LYS A 310 10.85 0.15 26.24
C LYS A 310 10.37 -0.76 27.37
N ASN A 311 11.27 -1.06 28.31
CA ASN A 311 10.97 -1.78 29.56
C ASN A 311 10.26 -3.15 29.38
N GLY A 312 10.44 -3.81 28.24
CA GLY A 312 9.77 -5.08 27.95
C GLY A 312 8.26 -4.97 27.76
N ASN A 313 7.75 -3.77 27.43
CA ASN A 313 6.32 -3.55 27.20
C ASN A 313 5.77 -4.39 26.04
N GLU A 314 6.59 -4.65 25.03
CA GLU A 314 6.26 -5.46 23.86
C GLU A 314 5.77 -6.87 24.24
N ASP A 315 6.39 -7.49 25.25
CA ASP A 315 6.04 -8.81 25.77
C ASP A 315 5.06 -8.76 26.97
N ASN A 316 4.55 -7.56 27.32
CA ASN A 316 3.68 -7.37 28.48
C ASN A 316 2.20 -7.27 28.05
N PRO A 317 1.35 -8.29 28.29
CA PRO A 317 -0.07 -8.23 27.93
C PRO A 317 -0.83 -7.07 28.59
N ALA A 318 -0.38 -6.59 29.76
CA ALA A 318 -1.00 -5.45 30.42
C ALA A 318 -0.79 -4.14 29.65
N PHE A 319 0.33 -4.00 28.93
CA PHE A 319 0.58 -2.84 28.05
C PHE A 319 -0.46 -2.79 26.93
N TRP A 320 -0.61 -3.88 26.17
CA TRP A 320 -1.58 -3.98 25.07
C TRP A 320 -3.03 -3.78 25.56
N THR A 321 -3.38 -4.42 26.68
CA THR A 321 -4.71 -4.24 27.31
C THR A 321 -4.96 -2.78 27.74
N ALA A 322 -3.93 -2.11 28.26
CA ALA A 322 -4.03 -0.71 28.66
C ALA A 322 -4.22 0.21 27.44
N LEU A 323 -3.54 -0.03 26.32
CA LEU A 323 -3.74 0.72 25.07
C LEU A 323 -5.19 0.64 24.60
N ASN A 324 -5.78 -0.56 24.55
CA ASN A 324 -7.19 -0.72 24.19
C ASN A 324 -8.14 0.00 25.17
N THR A 325 -7.80 0.02 26.46
CA THR A 325 -8.56 0.76 27.49
C THR A 325 -8.47 2.28 27.29
N ILE A 326 -7.31 2.79 26.90
CA ILE A 326 -7.11 4.21 26.61
C ILE A 326 -7.87 4.58 25.33
N SER A 327 -7.79 3.76 24.28
CA SER A 327 -8.55 3.97 23.04
C SER A 327 -10.06 3.98 23.29
N ALA A 328 -10.56 3.07 24.13
CA ALA A 328 -11.98 3.06 24.51
C ALA A 328 -12.43 4.37 25.17
N ALA A 329 -11.54 5.02 25.95
CA ALA A 329 -11.85 6.30 26.58
C ALA A 329 -11.93 7.46 25.57
N VAL A 330 -11.13 7.41 24.50
CA VAL A 330 -11.24 8.35 23.36
C VAL A 330 -12.56 8.12 22.63
N LYS A 331 -12.85 6.87 22.28
CA LYS A 331 -14.08 6.46 21.58
C LYS A 331 -15.36 6.77 22.36
N ALA A 332 -15.28 6.77 23.69
CA ALA A 332 -16.39 7.19 24.55
C ALA A 332 -16.72 8.69 24.43
N VAL A 333 -15.75 9.51 24.03
CA VAL A 333 -15.96 10.95 23.72
C VAL A 333 -16.38 11.11 22.26
N ASN A 334 -15.69 10.45 21.34
CA ASN A 334 -15.95 10.50 19.90
C ASN A 334 -15.82 9.11 19.27
N PRO A 335 -16.93 8.40 18.99
CA PRO A 335 -16.91 7.06 18.40
C PRO A 335 -16.22 6.98 17.03
N ASP A 336 -16.27 8.08 16.27
CA ASP A 336 -15.77 8.12 14.89
C ASP A 336 -14.28 8.48 14.79
N ARG A 337 -13.67 8.95 15.89
CA ARG A 337 -12.23 9.26 15.92
C ARG A 337 -11.42 7.99 15.67
N LEU A 338 -10.59 7.95 14.63
CA LEU A 338 -9.65 6.85 14.45
C LEU A 338 -8.56 6.90 15.53
N VAL A 339 -8.27 5.76 16.15
CA VAL A 339 -7.27 5.61 17.21
C VAL A 339 -6.31 4.49 16.85
N SER A 340 -5.02 4.77 17.01
CA SER A 340 -3.94 3.80 16.83
C SER A 340 -2.83 4.03 17.87
N VAL A 341 -1.80 3.21 17.83
CA VAL A 341 -0.58 3.31 18.65
C VAL A 341 0.61 3.35 17.71
N ALA A 342 1.50 4.33 17.88
CA ALA A 342 2.72 4.40 17.08
C ALA A 342 3.79 3.48 17.72
N ILE A 343 4.03 2.34 17.08
CA ILE A 343 4.95 1.29 17.55
C ILE A 343 6.07 1.06 16.54
N THR A 344 7.17 0.47 17.00
CA THR A 344 8.20 -0.06 16.09
C THR A 344 7.66 -1.21 15.24
N ASP A 345 8.47 -1.68 14.29
CA ASP A 345 8.24 -2.90 13.51
C ASP A 345 8.15 -4.15 14.41
N ALA A 346 6.94 -4.40 14.94
CA ALA A 346 6.61 -5.45 15.88
C ALA A 346 5.44 -6.30 15.37
N ILE A 347 5.42 -6.61 14.07
CA ILE A 347 4.36 -7.38 13.41
C ILE A 347 4.01 -8.70 14.14
N PRO A 348 4.96 -9.49 14.67
CA PRO A 348 4.61 -10.68 15.45
C PRO A 348 3.74 -10.40 16.67
N LYS A 349 3.88 -9.22 17.29
CA LYS A 349 3.06 -8.80 18.43
C LYS A 349 1.70 -8.26 18.01
N ILE A 350 1.61 -7.66 16.84
CA ILE A 350 0.32 -7.37 16.23
C ILE A 350 -0.47 -8.68 16.09
N ALA A 351 0.11 -9.72 15.47
CA ALA A 351 -0.54 -11.03 15.32
C ALA A 351 -0.93 -11.66 16.67
N GLU A 352 -0.14 -11.45 17.72
CA GLU A 352 -0.41 -11.97 19.07
C GLU A 352 -1.60 -11.27 19.75
N PHE A 353 -1.76 -9.96 19.55
CA PHE A 353 -2.67 -9.13 20.34
C PHE A 353 -3.87 -8.57 19.58
N ASP A 354 -3.88 -8.54 18.24
CA ASP A 354 -4.85 -7.77 17.43
C ASP A 354 -6.32 -8.04 17.79
N ASP A 355 -6.68 -9.31 17.95
CA ASP A 355 -8.03 -9.79 18.35
C ASP A 355 -8.52 -9.20 19.68
N ASN A 356 -7.59 -8.82 20.56
CA ASN A 356 -7.90 -8.28 21.89
C ASN A 356 -7.93 -6.75 21.92
N LEU A 357 -7.73 -6.08 20.79
CA LEU A 357 -7.61 -4.63 20.68
C LEU A 357 -8.69 -4.02 19.76
N PRO A 358 -9.99 -4.24 20.03
CA PRO A 358 -11.07 -3.78 19.14
C PRO A 358 -11.25 -2.26 19.07
N ASN A 359 -10.66 -1.50 20.01
CA ASN A 359 -10.71 -0.02 19.96
C ASN A 359 -9.47 0.58 19.27
N ILE A 360 -8.55 -0.24 18.76
CA ILE A 360 -7.49 0.18 17.85
C ILE A 360 -8.03 -0.04 16.44
N ASP A 361 -8.27 1.05 15.72
CA ASP A 361 -8.94 1.02 14.40
C ASP A 361 -7.98 0.63 13.26
N PHE A 362 -6.70 0.96 13.41
CA PHE A 362 -5.65 0.70 12.42
C PHE A 362 -4.29 0.58 13.11
N TRP A 363 -3.28 0.07 12.41
CA TRP A 363 -1.90 -0.02 12.93
C TRP A 363 -0.99 1.10 12.40
N SER A 364 -0.25 1.73 13.30
CA SER A 364 0.75 2.77 12.99
C SER A 364 2.14 2.22 13.29
N ILE A 365 2.86 1.80 12.25
CA ILE A 365 4.15 1.12 12.40
C ILE A 365 5.27 2.05 11.96
N GLN A 366 6.38 2.05 12.70
CA GLN A 366 7.62 2.73 12.34
C GLN A 366 8.59 1.67 11.83
N SER A 367 8.96 1.75 10.55
CA SER A 367 9.83 0.74 9.93
C SER A 367 11.03 1.39 9.28
N TYR A 368 12.20 0.86 9.65
CA TYR A 368 13.52 1.27 9.19
C TYR A 368 14.33 0.04 8.75
N ARG A 369 13.68 -0.87 8.01
CA ARG A 369 14.29 -2.13 7.51
C ARG A 369 15.48 -1.93 6.58
N GLY A 370 15.63 -0.73 6.02
CA GLY A 370 16.77 -0.33 5.21
C GLY A 370 16.36 0.29 3.89
N LEU A 371 17.08 -0.08 2.83
CA LEU A 371 16.84 0.41 1.47
C LEU A 371 15.58 -0.17 0.81
N THR A 372 14.96 -1.17 1.45
CA THR A 372 13.72 -1.83 1.01
C THR A 372 12.90 -2.27 2.22
N LEU A 373 11.58 -2.31 2.10
CA LEU A 373 10.67 -2.88 3.11
C LEU A 373 10.61 -4.41 3.00
N GLY A 374 11.02 -4.96 1.85
CA GLY A 374 11.14 -6.40 1.62
C GLY A 374 9.80 -7.11 1.80
N ASN A 375 9.74 -8.08 2.71
CA ASN A 375 8.52 -8.85 2.98
C ASN A 375 7.60 -8.22 4.04
N PHE A 376 7.77 -6.94 4.38
CA PHE A 376 6.99 -6.25 5.42
C PHE A 376 5.47 -6.39 5.21
N PHE A 377 4.99 -6.09 4.01
CA PHE A 377 3.55 -6.11 3.72
C PHE A 377 2.97 -7.52 3.76
N ASN A 378 3.70 -8.53 3.27
CA ASN A 378 3.31 -9.94 3.38
C ASN A 378 3.22 -10.39 4.84
N GLN A 379 4.15 -9.95 5.69
CA GLN A 379 4.10 -10.25 7.11
C GLN A 379 2.92 -9.56 7.79
N TYR A 380 2.64 -8.30 7.44
CA TYR A 380 1.52 -7.57 8.00
C TYR A 380 0.17 -8.17 7.59
N ALA A 381 -0.01 -8.49 6.30
CA ALA A 381 -1.23 -9.10 5.78
C ALA A 381 -1.55 -10.45 6.44
N ALA A 382 -0.53 -11.19 6.89
CA ALA A 382 -0.69 -12.42 7.65
C ALA A 382 -0.97 -12.19 9.15
N ALA A 383 -0.73 -10.98 9.67
CA ALA A 383 -0.79 -10.66 11.08
C ALA A 383 -2.07 -9.91 11.50
N SER A 384 -2.64 -9.09 10.62
CA SER A 384 -3.86 -8.33 10.94
C SER A 384 -4.69 -8.01 9.71
N ASP A 385 -5.99 -7.97 9.94
CA ASP A 385 -7.01 -7.59 8.96
C ASP A 385 -7.29 -6.08 8.98
N LYS A 386 -6.73 -5.35 9.94
CA LYS A 386 -6.96 -3.90 10.07
C LYS A 386 -6.18 -3.12 9.01
N PRO A 387 -6.65 -1.91 8.65
CA PRO A 387 -5.85 -0.94 7.91
C PRO A 387 -4.52 -0.64 8.61
N MET A 388 -3.52 -0.19 7.86
CA MET A 388 -2.27 0.28 8.46
C MET A 388 -1.62 1.44 7.71
N ILE A 389 -0.76 2.14 8.44
CA ILE A 389 0.12 3.18 7.90
C ILE A 389 1.55 2.94 8.39
N LEU A 390 2.52 3.36 7.58
CA LEU A 390 3.86 3.61 8.08
C LEU A 390 3.88 4.98 8.74
N SER A 391 3.78 5.01 10.06
CA SER A 391 3.84 6.25 10.83
C SER A 391 5.24 6.89 10.83
N GLU A 392 6.27 6.13 10.47
CA GLU A 392 7.60 6.59 10.07
C GLU A 392 8.21 5.63 9.04
N PHE A 393 8.85 6.19 8.03
CA PHE A 393 9.79 5.49 7.16
C PHE A 393 10.83 6.49 6.63
N GLY A 394 12.01 6.02 6.27
CA GLY A 394 13.06 6.84 5.69
C GLY A 394 14.46 6.36 6.04
N ILE A 395 15.43 7.25 5.81
CA ILE A 395 16.84 7.08 6.13
C ILE A 395 17.41 8.44 6.50
N ASP A 396 18.39 8.49 7.39
CA ASP A 396 19.08 9.73 7.71
C ASP A 396 20.07 10.14 6.59
N ASN A 397 20.53 11.38 6.64
CA ASN A 397 21.41 11.98 5.64
C ASN A 397 22.90 11.87 5.97
N TRP A 398 23.30 11.10 6.99
CA TRP A 398 24.68 11.01 7.44
C TRP A 398 25.23 9.60 7.28
N ASN A 399 26.41 9.49 6.68
CA ASN A 399 27.15 8.23 6.64
C ASN A 399 28.13 8.23 7.83
N ALA A 400 27.79 7.50 8.89
CA ALA A 400 28.60 7.37 10.09
C ALA A 400 29.95 6.68 9.82
N ALA A 401 30.00 5.74 8.86
CA ALA A 401 31.23 5.03 8.53
C ALA A 401 32.30 5.96 7.92
N ASP A 402 31.88 6.91 7.09
CA ASP A 402 32.77 7.86 6.42
C ASP A 402 32.81 9.24 7.10
N SER A 403 31.93 9.49 8.08
CA SER A 403 31.77 10.77 8.77
C SER A 403 31.51 11.94 7.82
N VAL A 404 30.63 11.72 6.84
CA VAL A 404 30.19 12.72 5.86
C VAL A 404 28.71 12.54 5.56
N PRO A 405 28.01 13.57 5.04
CA PRO A 405 26.65 13.37 4.54
C PRO A 405 26.63 12.37 3.40
N TYR A 406 25.55 11.59 3.29
CA TYR A 406 25.29 10.78 2.11
C TYR A 406 25.18 11.66 0.86
N PRO A 407 25.52 11.14 -0.35
CA PRO A 407 25.19 11.83 -1.59
C PRO A 407 23.68 12.13 -1.64
N GLY A 408 23.29 13.36 -1.95
CA GLY A 408 21.87 13.76 -1.93
C GLY A 408 20.97 12.86 -2.78
N ASP A 409 21.46 12.44 -3.96
CA ASP A 409 20.74 11.55 -4.87
C ASP A 409 20.52 10.16 -4.27
N PHE A 410 21.41 9.69 -3.38
CA PHE A 410 21.26 8.39 -2.71
C PHE A 410 20.10 8.38 -1.72
N VAL A 411 19.99 9.40 -0.88
CA VAL A 411 18.87 9.54 0.08
C VAL A 411 17.58 9.75 -0.70
N ALA A 412 17.61 10.59 -1.74
CA ALA A 412 16.47 10.85 -2.60
C ALA A 412 15.95 9.58 -3.30
N ASP A 413 16.84 8.77 -3.86
CA ASP A 413 16.50 7.49 -4.46
C ASP A 413 15.93 6.53 -3.42
N THR A 414 16.57 6.40 -2.25
CA THR A 414 16.14 5.49 -1.19
C THR A 414 14.72 5.79 -0.72
N VAL A 415 14.43 7.05 -0.35
CA VAL A 415 13.10 7.45 0.12
C VAL A 415 12.05 7.30 -1.00
N SER A 416 12.44 7.57 -2.25
CA SER A 416 11.55 7.36 -3.42
C SER A 416 11.23 5.88 -3.65
N ASP A 417 12.22 4.99 -3.52
CA ASP A 417 12.04 3.57 -3.76
C ASP A 417 11.22 2.93 -2.62
N LEU A 418 11.42 3.35 -1.36
CA LEU A 418 10.54 2.98 -0.23
C LEU A 418 9.09 3.46 -0.47
N TRP A 419 8.89 4.68 -0.96
CA TRP A 419 7.54 5.16 -1.30
C TRP A 419 6.88 4.35 -2.41
N ARG A 420 7.61 3.92 -3.43
CA ARG A 420 7.08 3.06 -4.49
C ARG A 420 6.69 1.68 -3.96
N GLU A 421 7.43 1.12 -3.00
CA GLU A 421 7.02 -0.11 -2.33
C GLU A 421 5.72 0.09 -1.54
N ILE A 422 5.53 1.24 -0.89
CA ILE A 422 4.26 1.61 -0.22
C ILE A 422 3.11 1.68 -1.24
N GLU A 423 3.29 2.41 -2.35
CA GLU A 423 2.28 2.54 -3.41
C GLU A 423 1.92 1.19 -4.05
N ALA A 424 2.90 0.31 -4.27
CA ALA A 424 2.68 -1.00 -4.85
C ALA A 424 1.92 -1.98 -3.92
N ASN A 425 1.68 -1.61 -2.66
CA ASN A 425 0.97 -2.41 -1.67
C ASN A 425 -0.28 -1.70 -1.13
N ASP A 426 -0.91 -0.84 -1.94
CA ASP A 426 -2.09 -0.04 -1.57
C ASP A 426 -3.31 -0.85 -1.09
N SER A 427 -3.41 -2.13 -1.45
CA SER A 427 -4.39 -3.07 -0.89
C SER A 427 -4.14 -3.46 0.58
N ILE A 428 -2.94 -3.17 1.12
CA ILE A 428 -2.52 -3.51 2.48
C ILE A 428 -2.30 -2.25 3.33
N ILE A 429 -1.68 -1.22 2.75
CA ILE A 429 -1.25 0.00 3.44
C ILE A 429 -1.94 1.23 2.85
N ALA A 430 -2.43 2.11 3.72
CA ALA A 430 -3.07 3.35 3.30
C ALA A 430 -2.08 4.48 2.97
N GLY A 431 -0.80 4.30 3.25
CA GLY A 431 0.28 5.24 2.98
C GLY A 431 1.21 5.40 4.18
N GLY A 432 1.96 6.49 4.23
CA GLY A 432 2.92 6.69 5.31
C GLY A 432 3.46 8.10 5.46
N CYS A 433 4.19 8.31 6.55
CA CYS A 433 4.84 9.57 6.90
C CYS A 433 6.36 9.45 6.74
N VAL A 434 6.93 10.21 5.80
CA VAL A 434 8.40 10.32 5.69
C VAL A 434 8.95 10.93 6.97
N PHE A 435 9.92 10.28 7.59
CA PHE A 435 10.64 10.80 8.74
C PHE A 435 11.95 11.45 8.24
N GLU A 436 12.15 12.75 8.37
CA GLU A 436 11.30 13.80 9.01
C GLU A 436 11.25 15.10 8.19
N PHE A 437 10.35 16.04 8.52
CA PHE A 437 10.24 17.30 7.77
C PHE A 437 11.53 18.12 7.80
N ALA A 438 12.17 18.28 8.96
CA ALA A 438 13.36 19.10 9.11
C ALA A 438 14.28 18.51 10.19
N ASP A 439 15.59 18.66 10.01
CA ASP A 439 16.61 18.15 10.95
C ASP A 439 16.33 18.59 12.40
N GLU A 440 16.31 17.66 13.34
CA GLU A 440 16.11 17.94 14.75
C GLU A 440 17.42 17.89 15.57
N TRP A 441 18.09 19.04 15.72
CA TRP A 441 19.40 19.26 16.42
C TRP A 441 19.43 18.94 17.93
N TRP A 442 18.38 18.35 18.47
CA TRP A 442 18.29 18.01 19.89
C TRP A 442 18.34 16.51 20.15
N LYS A 443 18.23 15.70 19.10
CA LYS A 443 18.12 14.24 19.17
C LYS A 443 19.48 13.53 19.20
N GLY A 444 20.55 14.25 18.94
CA GLY A 444 21.92 13.75 18.96
C GLY A 444 22.43 13.48 20.36
N GLN A 445 23.68 13.04 20.43
CA GLN A 445 24.36 12.77 21.72
C GLN A 445 25.14 13.98 22.24
N GLY A 446 25.18 15.07 21.48
CA GLY A 446 25.86 16.31 21.76
C GLY A 446 24.96 17.34 22.44
N THR A 447 25.00 18.58 21.93
CA THR A 447 24.26 19.70 22.52
C THR A 447 23.27 20.26 21.52
N VAL A 448 22.16 20.81 22.01
CA VAL A 448 21.12 21.47 21.18
C VAL A 448 21.58 22.64 20.30
N LEU A 449 22.86 23.01 20.38
CA LEU A 449 23.49 24.09 19.60
C LEU A 449 24.46 23.57 18.53
N GLN A 450 24.61 22.26 18.40
CA GLN A 450 25.54 21.62 17.47
C GLN A 450 24.80 20.52 16.72
N HIS A 451 24.89 20.52 15.39
CA HIS A 451 24.44 19.40 14.58
C HIS A 451 25.47 18.28 14.70
N ASP A 452 25.15 17.24 15.45
CA ASP A 452 26.05 16.13 15.75
C ASP A 452 25.63 14.84 15.05
N SER A 453 26.57 13.90 14.97
CA SER A 453 26.38 12.58 14.35
C SER A 453 26.14 11.50 15.41
N GLY A 454 25.46 11.83 16.50
CA GLY A 454 24.97 10.88 17.49
C GLY A 454 23.80 10.08 16.96
N GLY A 455 23.37 9.07 17.72
CA GLY A 455 22.23 8.22 17.38
C GLY A 455 22.39 6.80 17.90
N PHE A 456 21.90 5.82 17.16
CA PHE A 456 21.85 4.42 17.58
C PHE A 456 22.12 3.44 16.44
N VAL A 457 22.45 2.19 16.80
CA VAL A 457 22.69 1.12 15.83
C VAL A 457 21.40 0.82 15.07
N GLN A 458 21.47 0.87 13.74
CA GLN A 458 20.37 0.53 12.85
C GLN A 458 20.86 -0.44 11.76
N GLY A 459 20.68 -1.73 11.98
CA GLY A 459 21.22 -2.78 11.10
C GLY A 459 20.64 -2.78 9.68
N GLY A 460 19.49 -2.13 9.46
CA GLY A 460 18.92 -1.95 8.13
C GLY A 460 19.65 -0.92 7.27
N PHE A 461 20.38 0.02 7.87
CA PHE A 461 20.99 1.12 7.14
C PHE A 461 22.35 0.71 6.54
N PRO A 462 22.79 1.31 5.41
CA PRO A 462 24.00 0.88 4.70
C PRO A 462 25.28 0.92 5.55
N ASP A 463 25.37 1.85 6.49
CA ASP A 463 26.48 2.00 7.42
C ASP A 463 26.20 1.35 8.80
N GLY A 464 25.02 0.76 8.99
CA GLY A 464 24.58 0.12 10.21
C GLY A 464 24.23 1.07 11.36
N PHE A 465 24.05 2.37 11.09
CA PHE A 465 23.82 3.38 12.12
C PHE A 465 22.74 4.36 11.69
N SER A 466 21.94 4.83 12.64
CA SER A 466 20.95 5.88 12.43
C SER A 466 21.43 7.13 13.16
N ASN A 467 21.53 8.24 12.42
CA ASN A 467 21.88 9.54 12.97
C ASN A 467 20.65 10.42 13.17
N GLU A 468 20.13 10.46 14.41
CA GLU A 468 18.79 11.02 14.68
C GLU A 468 18.62 12.50 14.26
N GLU A 469 19.67 13.31 14.26
CA GLU A 469 19.55 14.73 13.87
C GLU A 469 19.54 14.96 12.36
N TRP A 470 19.71 13.91 11.54
CA TRP A 470 19.97 14.02 10.10
C TRP A 470 18.84 13.47 9.23
N TYR A 471 17.65 13.23 9.78
CA TYR A 471 16.51 12.71 9.01
C TYR A 471 15.78 13.76 8.16
N GLY A 472 16.09 15.05 8.33
CA GLY A 472 15.34 16.13 7.73
C GLY A 472 15.32 16.13 6.22
N LEU A 473 14.12 16.20 5.63
CA LEU A 473 13.92 16.61 4.24
C LEU A 473 14.40 18.05 4.00
N PHE A 474 14.42 18.86 5.06
CA PHE A 474 15.07 20.16 5.11
C PHE A 474 16.27 20.15 6.06
N GLU A 475 17.40 20.64 5.56
CA GLU A 475 18.52 21.05 6.42
C GLU A 475 18.12 22.31 7.19
N VAL A 476 18.38 22.32 8.49
CA VAL A 476 18.10 23.46 9.37
C VAL A 476 19.41 24.17 9.71
N THR A 477 19.45 25.49 9.51
CA THR A 477 20.59 26.32 9.92
C THR A 477 20.13 27.51 10.78
N PRO A 478 20.93 27.91 11.79
CA PRO A 478 20.54 29.00 12.69
C PRO A 478 20.23 30.30 11.94
N ALA A 479 19.15 30.96 12.35
CA ALA A 479 18.75 32.24 11.77
C ALA A 479 19.87 33.29 11.86
N GLN A 480 20.20 33.94 10.74
CA GLN A 480 21.10 35.09 10.77
C GLN A 480 20.38 36.30 11.41
N GLY A 481 20.71 36.62 12.66
CA GLY A 481 20.24 37.85 13.34
C GLY A 481 19.02 37.70 14.25
N GLY A 482 18.66 36.49 14.68
CA GLY A 482 17.66 36.27 15.76
C GLY A 482 16.21 36.09 15.29
N GLY A 483 15.99 35.39 14.16
CA GLY A 483 14.67 35.04 13.63
C GLY A 483 14.41 33.53 13.61
N LEU A 484 13.51 33.08 12.73
CA LEU A 484 13.27 31.65 12.47
C LEU A 484 14.48 31.01 11.79
N ASP A 485 14.80 29.77 12.16
CA ASP A 485 15.83 29.00 11.49
C ASP A 485 15.56 28.87 9.99
N THR A 486 16.63 28.80 9.22
CA THR A 486 16.56 28.69 7.75
C THR A 486 16.42 27.23 7.36
N LEU A 487 15.36 26.92 6.60
CA LEU A 487 15.12 25.60 6.03
C LEU A 487 15.62 25.55 4.58
N THR A 488 16.55 24.64 4.29
CA THR A 488 17.06 24.40 2.93
C THR A 488 16.60 23.01 2.45
N PRO A 489 15.81 22.91 1.37
CA PRO A 489 15.30 21.61 0.92
C PRO A 489 16.44 20.73 0.42
N ARG A 490 16.43 19.46 0.83
CA ARG A 490 17.35 18.44 0.33
C ARG A 490 16.80 17.79 -0.96
N ALA A 491 17.64 17.01 -1.64
CA ALA A 491 17.23 16.28 -2.84
C ALA A 491 16.02 15.35 -2.60
N ALA A 492 15.93 14.75 -1.40
CA ALA A 492 14.81 13.89 -1.02
C ALA A 492 13.46 14.62 -0.99
N TYR A 493 13.41 15.90 -0.55
CA TYR A 493 12.19 16.72 -0.61
C TYR A 493 11.71 16.86 -2.06
N THR A 494 12.63 17.16 -2.98
CA THR A 494 12.30 17.37 -4.40
C THR A 494 11.85 16.06 -5.06
N ALA A 495 12.47 14.94 -4.69
CA ALA A 495 12.10 13.63 -5.21
C ALA A 495 10.70 13.20 -4.77
N ILE A 496 10.36 13.38 -3.49
CA ILE A 496 9.01 13.09 -2.97
C ILE A 496 7.98 14.06 -3.54
N GLN A 497 8.30 15.35 -3.65
CA GLN A 497 7.44 16.33 -4.34
C GLN A 497 7.12 15.89 -5.78
N THR A 498 8.11 15.37 -6.49
CA THR A 498 7.95 14.87 -7.85
C THR A 498 6.96 13.70 -7.90
N LEU A 499 7.08 12.75 -6.98
CA LEU A 499 6.19 11.58 -6.88
C LEU A 499 4.74 12.00 -6.57
N TRP A 500 4.56 12.92 -5.62
CA TRP A 500 3.22 13.25 -5.12
C TRP A 500 2.45 14.28 -5.94
N VAL A 501 3.15 15.22 -6.59
CA VAL A 501 2.53 16.33 -7.35
C VAL A 501 2.67 16.15 -8.86
N GLY A 502 3.43 15.14 -9.33
CA GLY A 502 3.66 14.91 -10.76
C GLY A 502 4.67 15.90 -11.36
N GLY A 503 5.77 16.15 -10.65
CA GLY A 503 6.89 16.98 -11.11
C GLY A 503 7.68 16.33 -12.26
N PRO A 504 8.69 17.03 -12.84
CA PRO A 504 9.61 16.40 -13.78
C PRO A 504 10.25 15.20 -13.09
N VAL A 505 10.02 14.03 -13.66
CA VAL A 505 10.48 12.72 -13.19
C VAL A 505 11.92 12.84 -12.71
N GLY A 506 12.20 12.28 -11.53
CA GLY A 506 13.53 12.30 -10.90
C GLY A 506 14.65 11.90 -11.86
N PRO A 507 15.92 12.04 -11.47
CA PRO A 507 17.04 11.87 -12.39
C PRO A 507 16.89 10.58 -13.21
N LEU A 508 17.08 10.72 -14.52
CA LEU A 508 16.96 9.63 -15.48
C LEU A 508 17.81 8.44 -15.03
N LYS A 509 17.14 7.34 -14.68
CA LYS A 509 17.78 6.15 -14.11
C LYS A 509 17.25 4.91 -14.83
N ILE A 510 18.15 4.07 -15.31
CA ILE A 510 17.82 2.70 -15.71
C ILE A 510 17.52 1.94 -14.42
N THR A 511 16.29 1.47 -14.26
CA THR A 511 15.78 0.81 -13.07
C THR A 511 15.84 -0.71 -13.17
N ASP A 512 15.84 -1.25 -14.38
CA ASP A 512 15.95 -2.70 -14.60
C ASP A 512 16.63 -3.01 -15.94
N ILE A 513 17.32 -4.15 -15.98
CA ILE A 513 17.94 -4.72 -17.17
C ILE A 513 17.73 -6.23 -17.15
N GLN A 514 16.89 -6.73 -18.06
CA GLN A 514 16.58 -8.16 -18.15
C GLN A 514 17.00 -8.74 -19.51
N PRO A 515 17.54 -9.97 -19.54
CA PRO A 515 17.69 -10.69 -20.80
C PRO A 515 16.30 -11.04 -21.37
N SER A 516 16.09 -10.71 -22.64
CA SER A 516 14.98 -11.14 -23.48
C SER A 516 15.53 -12.11 -24.54
N SER A 517 14.70 -12.98 -25.13
CA SER A 517 15.13 -14.16 -25.91
C SER A 517 16.29 -13.92 -26.88
N ASP A 518 16.32 -12.77 -27.57
CA ASP A 518 17.41 -12.30 -28.43
C ASP A 518 17.81 -10.83 -28.19
N ALA A 519 17.40 -10.24 -27.06
CA ALA A 519 17.53 -8.80 -26.78
C ALA A 519 17.82 -8.52 -25.30
N LEU A 520 18.11 -7.26 -24.98
CA LEU A 520 18.22 -6.78 -23.60
C LEU A 520 17.07 -5.82 -23.35
N ARG A 521 16.14 -6.17 -22.46
CA ARG A 521 15.08 -5.28 -22.02
C ARG A 521 15.65 -4.30 -21.01
N ILE A 522 15.65 -3.01 -21.34
CA ILE A 522 15.97 -1.96 -20.38
C ILE A 522 14.69 -1.30 -19.91
N THR A 523 14.60 -0.99 -18.62
CA THR A 523 13.54 -0.17 -18.04
C THR A 523 14.17 1.04 -17.41
N TRP A 524 13.62 2.24 -17.65
CA TRP A 524 14.09 3.46 -17.03
C TRP A 524 12.95 4.32 -16.51
N ARG A 525 13.26 5.18 -15.53
CA ARG A 525 12.36 6.24 -15.09
C ARG A 525 12.13 7.22 -16.24
N SER A 526 10.90 7.33 -16.70
CA SER A 526 10.50 8.20 -17.81
C SER A 526 9.39 9.14 -17.38
N GLN A 527 9.18 10.18 -18.18
CA GLN A 527 8.03 11.08 -18.09
C GLN A 527 7.15 10.87 -19.32
N GLN A 528 5.84 10.75 -19.09
CA GLN A 528 4.88 10.64 -20.18
C GLN A 528 5.04 11.79 -21.18
N GLY A 529 5.24 11.45 -22.46
CA GLY A 529 5.38 12.43 -23.54
C GLY A 529 6.79 12.98 -23.75
N SER A 530 7.76 12.70 -22.87
CA SER A 530 9.17 13.06 -23.07
C SER A 530 9.84 12.12 -24.08
N LEU A 531 10.91 12.57 -24.74
CA LEU A 531 11.60 11.80 -25.76
C LEU A 531 13.00 11.41 -25.29
N TYR A 532 13.35 10.13 -25.43
CA TYR A 532 14.60 9.57 -24.96
C TYR A 532 15.43 8.99 -26.10
N ASN A 533 16.76 9.10 -25.99
CA ASN A 533 17.69 8.36 -26.82
C ASN A 533 18.38 7.28 -25.98
N ILE A 534 18.54 6.12 -26.58
CA ILE A 534 19.26 5.00 -26.01
C ILE A 534 20.57 4.92 -26.76
N GLU A 535 21.67 4.98 -26.02
CA GLU A 535 23.00 5.05 -26.58
C GLU A 535 23.90 3.97 -25.97
N GLN A 536 24.82 3.46 -26.79
CA GLN A 536 25.88 2.55 -26.36
C GLN A 536 27.27 3.16 -26.52
N SER A 537 28.21 2.67 -25.73
CA SER A 537 29.64 2.96 -25.89
C SER A 537 30.48 1.76 -25.46
N THR A 538 31.66 1.61 -26.05
CA THR A 538 32.67 0.62 -25.62
C THR A 538 33.81 1.24 -24.81
N ASP A 539 33.92 2.58 -24.80
CA ASP A 539 35.05 3.31 -24.21
C ASP A 539 34.67 4.55 -23.39
N LEU A 540 33.36 4.80 -23.24
CA LEU A 540 32.73 5.96 -22.59
C LEU A 540 32.99 7.32 -23.25
N ASN A 541 33.85 7.39 -24.28
CA ASN A 541 34.23 8.62 -24.96
C ASN A 541 33.40 8.85 -26.23
N VAL A 542 33.07 7.77 -26.94
CA VAL A 542 32.28 7.82 -28.17
C VAL A 542 30.98 7.04 -27.95
N TRP A 543 29.85 7.72 -28.16
CA TRP A 543 28.52 7.15 -27.98
C TRP A 543 27.80 7.00 -29.32
N GLN A 544 27.26 5.81 -29.57
CA GLN A 544 26.44 5.49 -30.72
C GLN A 544 24.97 5.40 -30.28
N VAL A 545 24.07 6.10 -30.98
CA VAL A 545 22.63 5.98 -30.76
C VAL A 545 22.16 4.62 -31.27
N LEU A 546 21.53 3.84 -30.41
CA LEU A 546 20.86 2.58 -30.73
C LEU A 546 19.40 2.84 -31.14
N GLN A 547 18.70 3.67 -30.38
CA GLN A 547 17.32 4.05 -30.63
C GLN A 547 17.14 5.53 -30.31
N GLN A 548 16.35 6.23 -31.13
CA GLN A 548 16.15 7.68 -31.03
C GLN A 548 14.67 8.01 -30.83
N ASN A 549 14.39 9.08 -30.07
CA ASN A 549 13.04 9.59 -29.83
C ASN A 549 12.06 8.56 -29.29
N VAL A 550 12.50 7.76 -28.32
CA VAL A 550 11.62 6.83 -27.61
C VAL A 550 10.70 7.63 -26.71
N LEU A 551 9.39 7.46 -26.92
CA LEU A 551 8.37 8.17 -26.15
C LEU A 551 8.33 7.60 -24.74
N GLY A 552 8.36 8.47 -23.74
CA GLY A 552 8.05 8.08 -22.38
C GLY A 552 6.57 7.76 -22.25
N GLU A 553 6.24 6.57 -21.75
CA GLU A 553 4.85 6.06 -21.68
C GLU A 553 4.17 6.34 -20.34
N GLY A 554 4.95 6.63 -19.30
CA GLY A 554 4.46 6.86 -17.93
C GLY A 554 5.61 7.14 -16.98
N ALA A 555 5.48 6.74 -15.72
CA ALA A 555 6.53 6.84 -14.69
C ALA A 555 7.78 5.99 -15.02
N THR A 556 7.60 4.91 -15.77
CA THR A 556 8.66 4.10 -16.37
C THR A 556 8.38 3.84 -17.84
N THR A 557 9.43 3.58 -18.60
CA THR A 557 9.35 3.08 -19.98
C THR A 557 10.31 1.92 -20.11
N SER A 558 9.89 0.88 -20.81
CA SER A 558 10.72 -0.28 -21.13
C SER A 558 10.94 -0.40 -22.63
N LEU A 559 12.11 -0.85 -23.02
CA LEU A 559 12.44 -1.10 -24.42
C LEU A 559 13.35 -2.32 -24.55
N ASP A 560 13.00 -3.22 -25.45
CA ASP A 560 13.90 -4.28 -25.88
C ASP A 560 14.93 -3.72 -26.88
N ILE A 561 16.21 -3.90 -26.57
CA ILE A 561 17.32 -3.50 -27.43
C ILE A 561 17.96 -4.74 -28.03
N ASP A 562 17.96 -4.82 -29.35
CA ASP A 562 18.72 -5.83 -30.07
C ASP A 562 20.23 -5.52 -29.96
N LEU A 563 20.95 -6.40 -29.26
CA LEU A 563 22.39 -6.33 -29.08
C LEU A 563 23.14 -7.35 -29.97
N SER A 564 22.47 -8.02 -30.90
CA SER A 564 23.06 -9.05 -31.77
C SER A 564 24.19 -8.52 -32.66
N ALA A 565 24.27 -7.21 -32.87
CA ALA A 565 25.35 -6.55 -33.61
C ALA A 565 26.56 -6.12 -32.73
N SER A 566 26.49 -6.27 -31.40
CA SER A 566 27.54 -5.85 -30.46
C SER A 566 28.56 -6.96 -30.24
N VAL A 567 29.76 -6.79 -30.82
CA VAL A 567 30.79 -7.85 -30.89
C VAL A 567 31.86 -7.75 -29.78
N SER A 568 31.57 -7.15 -28.63
CA SER A 568 32.56 -6.92 -27.56
C SER A 568 32.14 -7.46 -26.19
N ASP A 569 33.12 -7.90 -25.39
CA ASP A 569 32.99 -8.48 -24.02
C ASP A 569 32.50 -7.47 -22.94
N GLY A 570 31.77 -6.43 -23.35
CA GLY A 570 31.22 -5.40 -22.48
C GLY A 570 30.82 -4.16 -23.28
N ILE A 571 29.65 -3.62 -22.95
CA ILE A 571 29.13 -2.34 -23.48
C ILE A 571 28.64 -1.50 -22.31
N PHE A 572 28.75 -0.18 -22.43
CA PHE A 572 28.07 0.78 -21.58
C PHE A 572 26.80 1.22 -22.27
N LEU A 573 25.68 1.18 -21.55
CA LEU A 573 24.40 1.70 -22.00
C LEU A 573 24.04 2.94 -21.19
N ARG A 574 23.43 3.91 -21.86
CA ARG A 574 22.75 5.02 -21.17
C ARG A 574 21.46 5.37 -21.88
N VAL A 575 20.52 5.86 -21.09
CA VAL A 575 19.35 6.58 -21.59
C VAL A 575 19.64 8.07 -21.43
N LYS A 576 19.25 8.87 -22.41
CA LYS A 576 19.40 10.32 -22.40
C LYS A 576 18.06 10.97 -22.75
N ASN A 577 17.60 11.91 -21.93
CA ASN A 577 16.45 12.75 -22.26
C ASN A 577 16.87 13.80 -23.31
N ASN A 578 16.07 14.00 -24.36
CA ASN A 578 16.39 14.88 -25.49
C ASN A 578 16.31 16.37 -25.17
#